data_AF-A0AAD3RJT3-F1
#
_entry.id   AF-A0AAD3RJT3-F1
#
_cell.length_a   1.000
_cell.length_b   1.000
_cell.length_c   1.000
_cell.angle_alpha   90.00
_cell.angle_beta   90.00
_cell.angle_gamma   90.00
#
_symmetry.space_group_name_H-M   'P 1'
#
loop_
_entity.id
_entity.type
_entity.pdbx_description
1 polymer ?
#
loop_
_entity_poly.entity_id
_entity_poly.type
_entity_poly.pdbx_seq_one_letter_code
_entity_poly.pdbx_strand_id
1 'polypeptide(L)' 'MFTPECKFKESVFENYYVIYSSTVYRQQESGRAWFLGLTKEGQVMKGNRVKKTKPSSHFVPRPIE' A
#
# COMPACT_ATOMS: atom_id res chain seq x y z
N MET A 1 -2.12 9.96 -18.43
CA MET A 1 -0.95 10.78 -18.08
C MET A 1 -0.36 10.24 -16.79
N PHE A 2 0.96 10.06 -16.72
CA PHE A 2 1.63 9.62 -15.48
C PHE A 2 1.88 10.83 -14.58
N THR A 3 1.41 10.80 -13.34
CA THR A 3 1.52 11.90 -12.37
C THR A 3 2.32 11.45 -11.14
N PRO A 4 2.75 12.38 -10.26
CA PRO A 4 3.40 12.00 -9.00
C PRO A 4 2.55 11.07 -8.12
N GLU A 5 1.23 11.17 -8.18
CA GLU A 5 0.31 10.30 -7.44
C GLU A 5 0.30 8.85 -7.94
N CYS A 6 0.78 8.60 -9.17
CA CYS A 6 0.97 7.25 -9.69
C CYS A 6 2.21 6.55 -9.09
N LYS A 7 3.05 7.26 -8.33
CA LYS A 7 4.29 6.70 -7.75
C LYS A 7 4.02 6.10 -6.38
N PHE A 8 4.30 4.81 -6.25
CA PHE A 8 4.28 4.08 -4.99
C PHE A 8 5.69 3.74 -4.53
N LYS A 9 5.94 3.85 -3.23
CA LYS A 9 7.12 3.26 -2.59
C LYS A 9 6.81 1.80 -2.27
N GLU A 10 7.56 0.91 -2.90
CA GLU A 10 7.60 -0.51 -2.58
C GLU A 10 8.45 -0.77 -1.33
N SER A 11 8.01 -1.68 -0.47
CA SER A 11 8.78 -2.14 0.70
C SER A 11 8.41 -3.57 1.05
N VAL A 12 9.36 -4.31 1.60
CA VAL A 12 9.12 -5.65 2.14
C VAL A 12 8.59 -5.55 3.58
N PHE A 13 7.64 -6.42 3.94
CA PHE A 13 7.12 -6.59 5.29
C PHE A 13 7.29 -8.05 5.72
N GLU A 14 7.88 -8.24 6.91
CA GLU A 14 8.15 -9.56 7.52
C GLU A 14 8.82 -10.56 6.56
N ASN A 15 9.68 -10.07 5.65
CA ASN A 15 10.42 -10.84 4.65
C ASN A 15 9.56 -11.71 3.69
N TYR A 16 8.24 -11.51 3.64
CA TYR A 16 7.35 -12.34 2.81
C TYR A 16 6.37 -11.53 1.95
N TYR A 17 5.88 -10.40 2.46
CA TYR A 17 4.90 -9.59 1.74
C TYR A 17 5.52 -8.32 1.17
N VAL A 18 5.01 -7.89 0.03
CA VAL A 18 5.28 -6.58 -0.54
C VAL A 18 4.13 -5.63 -0.17
N ILE A 19 4.48 -4.43 0.26
CA ILE A 19 3.53 -3.36 0.53
C ILE A 19 3.86 -2.15 -0.34
N TYR A 20 2.81 -1.46 -0.78
CA TYR A 20 2.92 -0.24 -1.59
C TYR A 20 2.34 0.94 -0.83
N SER A 21 3.14 1.99 -0.67
CA SER A 21 2.72 3.22 0.01
C SER A 21 2.76 4.41 -0.93
N SER A 22 1.85 5.37 -0.75
CA SER A 22 1.89 6.62 -1.50
C SER A 22 3.19 7.38 -1.20
N THR A 23 3.79 7.96 -2.23
CA THR A 23 4.96 8.84 -2.08
C THR A 23 4.58 10.24 -1.59
N VAL A 24 3.35 10.67 -1.84
CA VAL A 24 2.86 12.04 -1.55
C VAL A 24 1.83 12.10 -0.42
N TYR A 25 1.13 10.99 -0.11
CA TYR A 25 0.08 10.97 0.90
C TYR A 25 0.46 10.24 2.20
N ARG A 26 0.22 10.92 3.33
CA ARG A 26 0.43 10.41 4.70
C ARG A 26 -0.51 11.09 5.70
N GLN A 27 -0.69 10.50 6.87
CA GLN A 27 -1.32 11.19 7.99
C GLN A 27 -0.43 12.35 8.45
N GLN A 28 -1.02 13.54 8.61
CA GLN A 28 -0.27 14.76 8.93
C GLN A 28 0.37 14.70 10.32
N GLU A 29 -0.37 14.27 11.33
CA GLU A 29 0.12 14.24 12.72
C GLU A 29 1.11 13.10 12.97
N SER A 30 0.77 11.86 12.61
CA SER A 30 1.59 10.69 12.91
C SER A 30 2.69 10.42 11.88
N GLY A 31 2.67 11.11 10.74
CA GLY A 31 3.55 10.84 9.59
C GLY A 31 3.29 9.49 8.91
N ARG A 32 2.30 8.71 9.37
CA ARG A 32 2.01 7.36 8.87
C ARG A 32 1.57 7.40 7.40
N ALA A 33 2.32 6.73 6.54
CA ALA A 33 2.02 6.63 5.13
C ALA A 33 0.64 6.01 4.87
N TRP A 34 0.06 6.34 3.72
CA TRP A 34 -1.13 5.67 3.21
C TRP A 34 -0.71 4.51 2.32
N PHE A 35 -1.42 3.39 2.41
CA PHE A 35 -1.06 2.16 1.73
C PHE A 35 -2.14 1.73 0.74
N LEU A 36 -1.74 1.10 -0.36
CA LEU A 36 -2.65 0.31 -1.19
C LEU A 36 -3.21 -0.84 -0.35
N GLY A 37 -4.51 -1.12 -0.47
CA GLY A 37 -5.08 -2.28 0.19
C GLY A 37 -6.49 -2.65 -0.24
N LEU A 38 -6.83 -3.91 0.01
CA LEU A 38 -8.11 -4.53 -0.32
C LEU A 38 -8.81 -5.06 0.94
N THR A 39 -10.14 -5.11 0.92
CA THR A 39 -10.92 -5.85 1.93
C THR A 39 -10.81 -7.36 1.70
N LYS A 40 -11.38 -8.16 2.60
CA LYS A 40 -11.43 -9.62 2.44
C LYS A 40 -12.23 -10.04 1.21
N GLU A 41 -13.19 -9.21 0.80
CA GLU A 41 -14.05 -9.37 -0.37
C GLU A 41 -13.41 -8.78 -1.65
N GLY A 42 -12.14 -8.37 -1.60
CA GLY A 42 -11.39 -7.86 -2.75
C GLY A 42 -11.73 -6.42 -3.14
N GLN A 43 -12.45 -5.66 -2.30
CA GLN A 43 -12.81 -4.26 -2.60
C GLN A 43 -11.71 -3.29 -2.19
N VAL A 44 -11.52 -2.21 -2.95
CA VAL A 44 -10.51 -1.18 -2.65
C VAL A 44 -10.81 -0.48 -1.32
N MET A 45 -9.78 -0.33 -0.49
CA MET A 45 -9.83 0.44 0.74
C MET A 45 -9.23 1.85 0.56
N LYS A 46 -9.77 2.84 1.30
CA LYS A 46 -9.14 4.16 1.41
C LYS A 46 -7.76 4.03 2.07
N GLY A 47 -6.72 4.58 1.43
CA GLY A 47 -5.33 4.36 1.85
C GLY A 47 -4.99 4.79 3.29
N ASN A 48 -5.70 5.79 3.85
CA ASN A 48 -5.53 6.21 5.24
C ASN A 48 -6.03 5.17 6.27
N ARG A 49 -6.95 4.28 5.86
CA ARG A 49 -7.49 3.18 6.68
C ARG A 49 -6.65 1.90 6.57
N VAL A 50 -5.81 1.80 5.56
CA VAL A 50 -4.90 0.67 5.37
C VAL A 50 -3.66 0.86 6.26
N LYS A 51 -3.25 -0.21 6.95
CA LYS A 51 -2.09 -0.20 7.87
C LYS A 51 -1.07 -1.21 7.39
N LYS A 52 0.22 -0.85 7.44
CA LYS A 52 1.38 -1.71 7.11
C LYS A 52 1.32 -3.11 7.75
N THR A 53 0.84 -3.20 8.99
CA THR A 53 0.79 -4.46 9.77
C THR A 53 -0.48 -5.27 9.55
N LYS A 54 -1.37 -4.86 8.63
CA LYS A 54 -2.64 -5.55 8.37
C LYS A 54 -2.60 -6.28 7.02
N PRO A 55 -3.21 -7.48 6.93
CA PRO A 55 -3.25 -8.28 5.70
C PRO A 55 -3.81 -7.55 4.49
N SER A 56 -4.68 -6.57 4.70
CA SER A 56 -5.21 -5.75 3.61
C SER A 56 -4.13 -5.03 2.79
N SER A 57 -2.93 -4.82 3.35
CA SER A 57 -1.80 -4.18 2.66
C SER A 57 -0.78 -5.15 2.06
N HIS A 58 -0.96 -6.45 2.28
CA HIS A 58 0.05 -7.48 2.01
C HIS A 58 -0.19 -8.13 0.66
N PHE A 59 0.71 -7.87 -0.28
CA PHE A 59 0.64 -8.41 -1.64
C PHE A 59 1.80 -9.38 -1.90
N VAL A 60 1.53 -10.43 -2.69
CA VAL A 60 2.54 -11.35 -3.20
C VAL A 60 2.60 -11.16 -4.72
N PRO A 61 3.64 -10.50 -5.26
CA PRO A 61 3.79 -10.34 -6.70
C PRO A 61 3.89 -11.70 -7.39
N ARG A 62 3.12 -11.87 -8.47
CA ARG A 62 3.21 -13.02 -9.38
C ARG A 62 3.59 -12.48 -10.76
N PRO A 63 4.88 -12.37 -11.09
CA PRO A 63 5.32 -11.93 -12.40
C PRO A 63 4.74 -12.84 -13.49
N ILE A 64 4.29 -12.24 -14.58
CA ILE A 64 3.92 -12.94 -15.81
C ILE A 64 4.84 -12.38 -16.89
N GLU A 65 5.49 -13.26 -17.65
CA GLU A 65 6.34 -12.92 -18.78
C GLU A 65 5.53 -12.78 -20.07
#